data_AF-A0A7X6ZMV8-F1
#
_entry.id   AF-A0A7X6ZMV8-F1
#
_cell.length_a   1.000
_cell.length_b   1.000
_cell.length_c   1.000
_cell.angle_alpha   90.00
_cell.angle_beta   90.00
_cell.angle_gamma   90.00
#
_symmetry.space_group_name_H-M   'P 1'
#
loop_
_entity.id
_entity.type
_entity.pdbx_description
1 polymer ?
#
loop_
_entity_poly.entity_id
_entity_poly.type
_entity_poly.pdbx_seq_one_letter_code
_entity_poly.pdbx_strand_id
1 'polypeptide(L)'
;MMDRLAIAATLWLCAGIAQADIYTNLAGEVLSGQLVSVTNGLVSIRTEHGMVQSVSLKDFPSAERERLLLAAGQTLPLPADLQSLFEHLRDMAIRAERQEQAGLHPAETTAQRHHELCATWRQILDTALAESRISAALHAQWLNALAAAPEKESLH
;
A
#
# COMPACT_ATOMS: atom_id res chain seq x y z
N MET A 1 -12.05 -8.20 32.99
CA MET A 1 -12.45 -9.00 31.82
C MET A 1 -11.59 -8.49 30.68
N MET A 2 -10.48 -9.20 30.43
CA MET A 2 -9.33 -8.67 29.71
C MET A 2 -9.60 -8.57 28.21
N ASP A 3 -9.20 -7.42 27.67
CA ASP A 3 -9.45 -6.94 26.32
C ASP A 3 -8.99 -7.90 25.23
N ARG A 4 -9.96 -8.35 24.43
CA ARG A 4 -9.75 -9.03 23.14
C ARG A 4 -9.10 -8.12 22.08
N LEU A 5 -8.96 -6.83 22.36
CA LEU A 5 -8.16 -5.86 21.59
C LEU A 5 -6.65 -6.14 21.65
N ALA A 6 -6.17 -6.92 22.61
CA ALA A 6 -4.76 -7.33 22.65
C ALA A 6 -4.42 -8.50 21.71
N ILE A 7 -5.42 -9.22 21.17
CA ILE A 7 -5.15 -10.45 20.39
C ILE A 7 -4.93 -10.14 18.90
N ALA A 8 -5.54 -9.07 18.37
CA ALA A 8 -5.30 -8.63 17.00
C ALA A 8 -3.93 -7.92 16.83
N ALA A 9 -3.42 -7.29 17.89
CA ALA A 9 -2.10 -6.66 17.89
C ALA A 9 -0.93 -7.65 18.14
N THR A 10 -1.20 -8.88 18.58
CA THR A 10 -0.15 -9.83 19.01
C THR A 10 0.07 -11.00 18.04
N LEU A 11 -0.73 -11.16 16.98
CA LEU A 11 -0.55 -12.23 15.98
C LEU A 11 0.31 -11.83 14.77
N TRP A 12 0.93 -10.65 14.80
CA TRP A 12 1.92 -10.21 13.81
C TRP A 12 3.38 -10.29 14.32
N LEU A 13 3.60 -10.93 15.46
CA LEU A 13 4.93 -11.36 15.89
C LEU A 13 5.02 -12.89 15.80
N CYS A 14 5.96 -13.36 14.97
CA CYS A 14 6.44 -14.74 14.87
C CYS A 14 5.58 -15.73 14.06
N ALA A 15 5.62 -15.63 12.73
CA ALA A 15 5.74 -16.81 11.86
C ALA A 15 6.09 -16.43 10.40
N GLY A 16 7.08 -15.56 10.22
CA GLY A 16 7.86 -15.57 8.99
C GLY A 16 9.16 -16.30 9.31
N ILE A 17 9.23 -17.61 9.06
CA ILE A 17 10.52 -18.20 8.69
C ILE A 17 10.87 -17.43 7.42
N ALA A 18 11.68 -16.38 7.57
CA ALA A 18 12.08 -15.55 6.46
C ALA A 18 12.88 -16.45 5.53
N GLN A 19 12.25 -16.88 4.44
CA GLN A 19 12.97 -17.40 3.30
C GLN A 19 14.04 -16.35 3.00
N ALA A 20 15.31 -16.74 2.98
CA ALA A 20 16.36 -15.85 2.53
C ALA A 20 16.00 -15.43 1.11
N ASP A 21 15.73 -14.13 0.95
CA ASP A 21 15.43 -13.55 -0.33
C ASP A 21 16.74 -13.16 -1.00
N ILE A 22 16.74 -13.26 -2.33
CA ILE A 22 17.86 -12.85 -3.16
C ILE A 22 17.51 -11.48 -3.73
N TYR A 23 18.42 -10.52 -3.54
CA TYR A 23 18.31 -9.16 -4.06
C TYR A 23 19.52 -8.87 -4.93
N THR A 24 19.32 -8.36 -6.14
CA THR A 24 20.42 -8.00 -7.05
C THR A 24 20.44 -6.49 -7.27
N ASN A 25 21.58 -5.86 -6.99
CA ASN A 25 21.76 -4.44 -7.22
C ASN A 25 22.17 -4.13 -8.68
N LEU A 26 22.24 -2.85 -9.04
CA LEU A 26 22.61 -2.36 -10.37
C LEU A 26 24.06 -2.69 -10.74
N ALA A 27 24.94 -2.95 -9.76
CA ALA A 27 26.30 -3.41 -9.99
C ALA A 27 26.38 -4.92 -10.25
N GLY A 28 25.26 -5.65 -10.18
CA GLY A 28 25.20 -7.11 -10.33
C GLY A 28 25.58 -7.86 -9.06
N GLU A 29 25.76 -7.16 -7.93
CA GLU A 29 26.01 -7.80 -6.64
C GLU A 29 24.73 -8.43 -6.12
N VAL A 30 24.87 -9.68 -5.66
CA VAL A 30 23.77 -10.48 -5.12
C VAL A 30 23.85 -10.47 -3.60
N LEU A 31 22.78 -9.99 -2.97
CA LEU A 31 22.60 -9.96 -1.53
C LEU A 31 21.58 -11.05 -1.17
N SER A 32 21.99 -12.03 -0.37
CA SER A 32 21.09 -13.06 0.21
C SER A 32 20.82 -12.73 1.67
N GLY A 33 19.54 -12.67 2.05
CA GLY A 33 19.19 -12.51 3.45
C GLY A 33 17.73 -12.12 3.70
N GLN A 34 17.44 -11.77 4.94
CA GLN A 34 16.14 -11.30 5.37
C GLN A 34 16.10 -9.77 5.34
N LEU A 35 15.14 -9.17 4.64
CA LEU A 35 14.86 -7.75 4.77
C LEU A 35 14.48 -7.41 6.22
N VAL A 36 15.20 -6.46 6.82
CA VAL A 36 14.95 -5.96 8.17
C VAL A 36 14.12 -4.68 8.11
N SER A 37 14.53 -3.73 7.27
CA SER A 37 13.84 -2.44 7.13
C SER A 37 14.28 -1.70 5.87
N VAL A 38 13.44 -0.79 5.40
CA VAL A 38 13.83 0.29 4.47
C VAL A 38 13.59 1.61 5.17
N THR A 39 14.63 2.42 5.39
CA THR A 39 14.55 3.69 6.14
C THR A 39 15.51 4.71 5.55
N ASN A 40 15.06 5.95 5.34
CA ASN A 40 15.89 7.05 4.79
C ASN A 40 16.62 6.68 3.48
N GLY A 41 15.99 5.87 2.62
CA GLY A 41 16.59 5.40 1.37
C GLY A 41 17.69 4.35 1.54
N LEU A 42 17.78 3.71 2.72
CA LEU A 42 18.67 2.59 3.00
C LEU A 42 17.87 1.31 3.23
N VAL A 43 18.30 0.24 2.58
CA VAL A 43 17.78 -1.12 2.71
C VAL A 43 18.69 -1.86 3.67
N SER A 44 18.13 -2.36 4.77
CA SER A 44 18.87 -3.14 5.77
C SER A 44 18.50 -4.62 5.63
N ILE A 45 19.49 -5.46 5.35
CA ILE A 45 19.32 -6.89 5.14
C ILE A 45 20.14 -7.63 6.18
N ARG A 46 19.52 -8.57 6.90
CA ARG A 46 20.22 -9.51 7.76
C ARG A 46 20.67 -10.70 6.92
N THR A 47 21.98 -10.84 6.79
CA THR A 47 22.60 -11.96 6.07
C THR A 47 22.43 -13.28 6.83
N GLU A 48 22.71 -14.40 6.16
CA GLU A 48 22.65 -15.75 6.74
C GLU A 48 23.57 -15.93 7.97
N HIS A 49 24.64 -15.13 8.04
CA HIS A 49 25.58 -15.10 9.17
C HIS A 49 25.10 -14.20 10.33
N GLY A 50 23.88 -13.65 10.25
CA GLY A 50 23.28 -12.78 11.27
C GLY A 50 23.74 -11.32 11.24
N MET A 51 24.69 -10.96 10.36
CA MET A 51 25.17 -9.58 10.20
C MET A 51 24.15 -8.73 9.43
N VAL A 52 23.90 -7.50 9.88
CA VAL A 52 23.08 -6.53 9.16
C VAL A 52 23.95 -5.71 8.20
N GLN A 53 23.61 -5.75 6.92
CA GLN A 53 24.23 -4.93 5.87
C GLN A 53 23.23 -3.87 5.42
N SER A 54 23.71 -2.63 5.23
CA SER A 54 22.90 -1.53 4.71
C SER A 54 23.38 -1.13 3.32
N VAL A 55 22.46 -1.06 2.37
CA VAL A 55 22.72 -0.71 0.96
C VAL A 55 21.74 0.39 0.54
N SER A 56 22.13 1.28 -0.37
CA SER A 56 21.22 2.33 -0.80
C SER A 56 20.11 1.77 -1.67
N LEU A 57 18.86 2.19 -1.41
CA LEU A 57 17.71 1.80 -2.20
C LEU A 57 17.89 2.21 -3.68
N LYS A 58 18.57 3.32 -3.94
CA LYS A 58 18.85 3.80 -5.30
C LYS A 58 19.76 2.85 -6.11
N ASP A 59 20.49 1.98 -5.43
CA ASP A 59 21.40 1.03 -6.06
C ASP A 59 20.65 -0.19 -6.60
N PHE A 60 19.33 -0.30 -6.37
CA PHE A 60 18.50 -1.38 -6.90
C PHE A 60 17.73 -0.95 -8.17
N PRO A 61 17.47 -1.88 -9.11
CA PRO A 61 16.56 -1.64 -10.23
C PRO A 61 15.16 -1.20 -9.78
N SER A 62 14.40 -0.52 -10.65
CA SER A 62 13.08 0.03 -10.26
C SER A 62 12.11 -1.00 -9.69
N ALA A 63 11.94 -2.13 -10.36
CA ALA A 63 11.07 -3.20 -9.90
C ALA A 63 11.50 -3.76 -8.54
N GLU A 64 12.81 -3.86 -8.31
CA GLU A 64 13.38 -4.36 -7.07
C GLU A 64 13.20 -3.37 -5.92
N ARG A 65 13.36 -2.06 -6.19
CA ARG A 65 13.06 -0.99 -5.22
C ARG A 65 11.62 -1.05 -4.75
N GLU A 66 10.69 -1.20 -5.69
CA GLU A 66 9.27 -1.29 -5.36
C GLU A 66 8.96 -2.52 -4.53
N ARG A 67 9.54 -3.68 -4.88
CA ARG A 67 9.43 -4.92 -4.09
C ARG A 67 9.93 -4.72 -2.66
N LEU A 68 11.11 -4.10 -2.50
CA LEU A 68 11.72 -3.83 -1.20
C LEU A 68 10.88 -2.88 -0.35
N LEU A 69 10.34 -1.82 -0.95
CA LEU A 69 9.46 -0.87 -0.28
C LEU A 69 8.18 -1.57 0.20
N LEU A 70 7.54 -2.38 -0.65
CA LEU A 70 6.35 -3.14 -0.30
C LEU A 70 6.61 -4.17 0.79
N ALA A 71 7.72 -4.91 0.70
CA ALA A 71 8.11 -5.89 1.72
C ALA A 71 8.40 -5.23 3.08
N ALA A 72 8.86 -3.98 3.08
CA ALA A 72 9.02 -3.16 4.29
C ALA A 72 7.70 -2.51 4.77
N GLY A 73 6.57 -2.80 4.13
CA GLY A 73 5.26 -2.23 4.48
C GLY A 73 5.10 -0.76 4.07
N GLN A 74 5.93 -0.24 3.15
CA GLN A 74 5.81 1.14 2.68
C GLN A 74 4.81 1.28 1.54
N THR A 75 4.15 2.45 1.51
CA THR A 75 3.32 2.87 0.38
C THR A 75 4.20 3.38 -0.75
N LEU A 76 3.99 2.88 -1.96
CA LEU A 76 4.65 3.38 -3.14
C LEU A 76 4.03 4.74 -3.52
N PRO A 77 4.86 5.76 -3.81
CA PRO A 77 4.35 7.08 -4.14
C PRO A 77 3.61 7.05 -5.49
N LEU A 78 2.41 7.65 -5.53
CA LEU A 78 1.73 7.93 -6.79
C LEU A 78 2.47 9.04 -7.56
N PRO A 79 2.44 9.02 -8.91
CA PRO A 79 2.71 10.20 -9.71
C PRO A 79 1.89 11.40 -9.22
N ALA A 80 2.48 12.60 -9.21
CA ALA A 80 1.89 13.78 -8.56
C ALA A 80 0.50 14.16 -9.10
N ASP A 81 0.27 13.95 -10.39
CA ASP A 81 -1.02 14.21 -11.02
C ASP A 81 -2.09 13.18 -10.60
N LEU A 82 -1.72 11.89 -10.50
CA LEU A 82 -2.60 10.85 -9.97
C LEU A 82 -2.88 11.05 -8.48
N GLN A 83 -1.89 11.49 -7.71
CA GLN A 83 -2.07 11.86 -6.31
C GLN A 83 -3.11 12.99 -6.17
N SER A 84 -3.01 14.03 -7.01
CA SER A 84 -3.95 15.15 -7.01
C SER A 84 -5.37 14.71 -7.38
N LEU A 85 -5.51 13.82 -8.37
CA LEU A 85 -6.81 13.26 -8.76
C LEU A 85 -7.42 12.41 -7.64
N PHE A 86 -6.60 11.57 -6.98
CA PHE A 86 -7.04 10.77 -5.84
C PHE A 86 -7.57 11.66 -4.70
N GLU A 87 -6.83 12.71 -4.34
CA GLU A 87 -7.24 13.65 -3.31
C GLU A 87 -8.55 14.36 -3.66
N HIS A 88 -8.73 14.75 -4.92
CA HIS A 88 -9.97 15.34 -5.39
C HIS A 88 -11.17 14.39 -5.25
N LEU A 89 -11.03 13.13 -5.69
CA LEU A 89 -12.08 12.12 -5.58
C LEU A 89 -12.41 11.80 -4.12
N ARG A 90 -11.38 11.71 -3.26
CA ARG A 90 -11.55 11.53 -1.81
C ARG A 90 -12.34 12.69 -1.20
N ASP A 91 -12.02 13.93 -1.56
CA ASP A 91 -12.74 15.11 -1.06
C ASP A 91 -14.20 15.15 -1.52
N MET A 92 -14.52 14.59 -2.70
CA MET A 92 -15.90 14.41 -3.14
C MET A 92 -16.63 13.36 -2.30
N ALA A 93 -15.98 12.23 -2.00
CA ALA A 93 -16.55 11.19 -1.14
C ALA A 93 -16.86 11.72 0.26
N ILE A 94 -15.89 12.40 0.89
CA ILE A 94 -16.06 13.01 2.23
C ILE A 94 -17.22 14.02 2.22
N ARG A 95 -17.37 14.80 1.15
CA ARG A 95 -18.50 15.74 1.02
C ARG A 95 -19.84 15.03 0.93
N ALA A 96 -19.92 13.93 0.18
CA ALA A 96 -21.14 13.13 0.08
C ALA A 96 -21.52 12.53 1.44
N GLU A 97 -20.57 11.99 2.20
CA GLU A 97 -20.79 11.48 3.56
C GLU A 97 -21.27 12.58 4.51
N ARG A 98 -20.67 13.77 4.47
CA ARG A 98 -21.14 14.90 5.29
C ARG A 98 -22.56 15.33 4.94
N GLN A 99 -22.94 15.26 3.67
CA GLN A 99 -24.31 15.56 3.24
C GLN A 99 -25.31 14.51 3.74
N GLU A 100 -24.92 13.23 3.77
CA GLU A 100 -25.72 12.16 4.42
C GLU A 100 -25.92 12.45 5.91
N GLN A 101 -24.83 12.74 6.62
CA GLN A 101 -24.86 13.04 8.06
C GLN A 101 -25.70 14.29 8.38
N ALA A 102 -25.73 15.26 7.47
CA ALA A 102 -26.57 16.45 7.59
C ALA A 102 -28.04 16.23 7.17
N GLY A 103 -28.42 15.02 6.75
CA GLY A 103 -29.76 14.69 6.29
C GLY A 103 -30.14 15.30 4.93
N LEU A 104 -29.16 15.83 4.20
CA LEU A 104 -29.36 16.45 2.88
C LEU A 104 -29.52 15.41 1.76
N HIS A 105 -28.96 14.22 1.95
CA HIS A 105 -29.08 13.09 1.03
C HIS A 105 -29.33 11.77 1.77
N PRO A 106 -30.09 10.85 1.17
CA PRO A 106 -30.26 9.51 1.74
C PRO A 106 -28.97 8.69 1.58
N ALA A 107 -28.75 7.76 2.52
CA ALA A 107 -27.58 6.88 2.57
C ALA A 107 -27.35 6.08 1.27
N GLU A 108 -28.44 5.69 0.59
CA GLU A 108 -28.39 4.98 -0.69
C GLU A 108 -27.74 5.83 -1.79
N THR A 109 -28.04 7.13 -1.83
CA THR A 109 -27.41 8.06 -2.78
C THR A 109 -25.93 8.27 -2.48
N THR A 110 -25.54 8.30 -1.21
CA THR A 110 -24.13 8.42 -0.81
C THR A 110 -23.34 7.14 -1.11
N ALA A 111 -23.92 5.98 -0.84
CA ALA A 111 -23.32 4.69 -1.18
C ALA A 111 -23.14 4.53 -2.69
N GLN A 112 -24.12 4.93 -3.48
CA GLN A 112 -24.03 4.95 -4.94
C GLN A 112 -22.89 5.88 -5.42
N ARG A 113 -22.81 7.11 -4.88
CA ARG A 113 -21.71 8.03 -5.21
C ARG A 113 -20.34 7.47 -4.83
N HIS A 114 -20.22 6.83 -3.66
CA HIS A 114 -18.98 6.20 -3.25
C HIS A 114 -18.56 5.09 -4.22
N HIS A 115 -19.51 4.23 -4.62
CA HIS A 115 -19.27 3.20 -5.62
C HIS A 115 -18.80 3.78 -6.97
N GLU A 116 -19.46 4.84 -7.46
CA GLU A 116 -19.08 5.53 -8.69
C GLU A 116 -17.67 6.15 -8.61
N LEU A 117 -17.30 6.74 -7.47
CA LEU A 117 -15.97 7.31 -7.25
C LEU A 117 -14.88 6.21 -7.19
N CYS A 118 -15.15 5.08 -6.53
CA CYS A 118 -14.24 3.93 -6.53
C CYS A 118 -14.07 3.34 -7.93
N ALA A 119 -15.16 3.20 -8.70
CA ALA A 119 -15.11 2.73 -10.08
C ALA A 119 -14.30 3.68 -10.98
N THR A 120 -14.51 4.99 -10.82
CA THR A 120 -13.75 6.03 -11.54
C THR A 120 -12.26 5.95 -11.21
N TRP A 121 -11.91 5.85 -9.93
CA TRP A 121 -10.51 5.73 -9.51
C TRP A 121 -9.85 4.46 -10.04
N ARG A 122 -10.56 3.33 -10.00
CA ARG A 122 -10.08 2.07 -10.60
C ARG A 122 -9.79 2.22 -12.09
N GLN A 123 -10.68 2.85 -12.85
CA GLN A 123 -10.46 3.08 -14.28
C GLN A 123 -9.23 3.96 -14.54
N ILE A 124 -9.02 5.02 -13.74
CA ILE A 124 -7.82 5.87 -13.83
C ILE A 124 -6.55 5.05 -13.60
N LEU A 125 -6.54 4.19 -12.58
CA LEU A 125 -5.40 3.31 -12.29
C LEU A 125 -5.15 2.31 -13.42
N ASP A 126 -6.19 1.68 -13.96
CA ASP A 126 -6.09 0.74 -15.08
C ASP A 126 -5.50 1.42 -16.33
N THR A 127 -5.95 2.65 -16.64
CA THR A 127 -5.37 3.45 -17.73
C THR A 127 -3.92 3.80 -17.46
N ALA A 128 -3.59 4.26 -16.25
CA ALA A 128 -2.21 4.61 -15.90
C ALA A 128 -1.27 3.39 -15.99
N LEU A 129 -1.74 2.20 -15.64
CA LEU A 129 -0.98 0.95 -15.81
C LEU A 129 -0.78 0.63 -17.29
N ALA A 130 -1.84 0.71 -18.10
CA ALA A 130 -1.78 0.45 -19.54
C ALA A 130 -0.82 1.41 -20.27
N GLU A 131 -0.76 2.67 -19.83
CA GLU A 131 0.16 3.70 -20.33
C GLU A 131 1.57 3.60 -19.73
N SER A 132 1.87 2.58 -18.91
CA SER A 132 3.15 2.41 -18.21
C SER A 132 3.55 3.60 -17.34
N ARG A 133 2.57 4.38 -16.86
CA ARG A 133 2.77 5.54 -15.98
C ARG A 133 2.92 5.13 -14.51
N ILE A 134 2.38 3.97 -14.15
CA ILE A 134 2.56 3.31 -12.86
C ILE A 134 2.99 1.86 -13.07
N SER A 135 3.62 1.27 -12.07
CA SER A 135 3.95 -0.15 -12.09
C SER A 135 2.75 -1.03 -11.69
N ALA A 136 2.81 -2.32 -12.05
CA ALA A 136 1.83 -3.30 -11.60
C ALA A 136 1.79 -3.43 -10.06
N ALA A 137 2.92 -3.23 -9.39
CA ALA A 137 3.03 -3.28 -7.94
C ALA A 137 2.28 -2.11 -7.28
N LEU A 138 2.47 -0.89 -7.80
CA LEU A 138 1.75 0.31 -7.37
C LEU A 138 0.25 0.17 -7.65
N HIS A 139 -0.13 -0.32 -8.84
CA HIS A 139 -1.52 -0.59 -9.20
C HIS A 139 -2.20 -1.57 -8.22
N ALA A 140 -1.58 -2.72 -7.95
CA ALA A 140 -2.10 -3.71 -7.01
C ALA A 140 -2.23 -3.17 -5.58
N GLN A 141 -1.27 -2.39 -5.11
CA GLN A 141 -1.34 -1.75 -3.80
C GLN A 141 -2.59 -0.86 -3.67
N TRP A 142 -2.87 -0.01 -4.66
CA TRP A 142 -4.01 0.89 -4.61
C TRP A 142 -5.35 0.19 -4.83
N LEU A 143 -5.40 -0.88 -5.62
CA LEU A 143 -6.61 -1.71 -5.71
C LEU A 143 -6.92 -2.43 -4.38
N ASN A 144 -5.89 -2.95 -3.71
CA ASN A 144 -6.07 -3.55 -2.39
C ASN A 144 -6.53 -2.53 -1.35
N ALA A 145 -6.02 -1.29 -1.41
CA ALA A 145 -6.46 -0.20 -0.55
C ALA A 145 -7.95 0.15 -0.76
N LEU A 146 -8.44 0.09 -2.01
CA LEU A 146 -9.87 0.28 -2.29
C LEU A 146 -10.73 -0.88 -1.76
N ALA A 147 -10.24 -2.11 -1.85
CA ALA A 147 -10.94 -3.29 -1.34
C ALA A 147 -10.94 -3.38 0.19
N ALA A 148 -9.93 -2.81 0.85
CA ALA A 148 -9.81 -2.76 2.30
C ALA A 148 -10.61 -1.61 2.95
N ALA A 149 -11.22 -0.72 2.16
CA ALA A 149 -12.15 0.27 2.69
C ALA A 149 -13.34 -0.48 3.32
N PRO A 150 -13.67 -0.20 4.59
CA PRO A 150 -14.58 -1.05 5.35
C PRO A 150 -15.94 -1.12 4.65
N GLU A 151 -16.32 -2.33 4.23
CA GLU A 151 -17.73 -2.72 4.26
C GLU A 151 -18.21 -2.32 5.64
N LYS A 152 -19.11 -1.33 5.71
CA LYS A 152 -19.72 -0.84 6.94
C LYS A 152 -19.91 -2.04 7.85
N GLU A 153 -19.17 -2.08 8.97
CA GLU A 153 -19.52 -2.92 10.11
C GLU A 153 -21.01 -2.71 10.29
N SER A 154 -21.76 -3.76 9.98
CA SER A 154 -23.20 -3.81 10.18
C SER A 154 -23.40 -3.84 11.68
N LEU A 155 -23.33 -2.67 12.30
CA LEU A 155 -23.67 -2.45 13.68
C LEU A 155 -25.19 -2.50 13.77
N HIS A 156 -25.66 -3.71 14.05
CA HIS A 156 -26.93 -3.99 14.71
C HIS A 156 -27.02 -3.29 16.06
#